data_AF-A0A7C3AJ72-F1
#
_entry.id   AF-A0A7C3AJ72-F1
#
_cell.length_a   1.000
_cell.length_b   1.000
_cell.length_c   1.000
_cell.angle_alpha   90.00
_cell.angle_beta   90.00
_cell.angle_gamma   90.00
#
_symmetry.space_group_name_H-M   'P 1'
#
loop_
_entity.id
_entity.type
_entity.pdbx_description
1 polymer ?
#
loop_
_entity_poly.entity_id
_entity_poly.type
_entity_poly.pdbx_seq_one_letter_code
_entity_poly.pdbx_strand_id
1 'polypeptide(L)' 'MNDWEALKDALPFLIPLAVIELGLMVFALVDLARRQVVKGGQKWPWVLVIVLLGIIGPIFYLLVGREQY' A
#
# COMPACT_ATOMS: atom_id res chain seq x y z
N MET A 1 -30.99 -15.89 0.46
CA MET A 1 -29.91 -15.10 -0.18
C MET A 1 -29.00 -16.11 -0.85
N ASN A 2 -28.83 -16.03 -2.17
CA ASN A 2 -27.88 -16.90 -2.85
C ASN A 2 -26.48 -16.28 -2.73
N ASP A 3 -25.42 -17.08 -2.65
CA ASP A 3 -24.04 -16.61 -2.41
C ASP A 3 -23.59 -15.52 -3.40
N TRP A 4 -24.10 -15.60 -4.63
CA TRP A 4 -23.86 -14.63 -5.70
C TRP A 4 -24.44 -13.23 -5.42
N GLU A 5 -25.57 -13.15 -4.73
CA GLU A 5 -26.18 -11.86 -4.35
C GLU A 5 -25.37 -11.19 -3.25
N ALA A 6 -24.89 -11.96 -2.27
CA ALA A 6 -24.03 -11.45 -1.20
C ALA A 6 -22.72 -10.84 -1.75
N LEU A 7 -22.13 -11.44 -2.79
CA LEU A 7 -20.94 -10.89 -3.45
C LEU A 7 -21.24 -9.57 -4.20
N LYS A 8 -22.38 -9.48 -4.87
CA LYS A 8 -22.82 -8.26 -5.56
C LYS A 8 -23.07 -7.11 -4.58
N ASP A 9 -23.63 -7.41 -3.42
CA ASP A 9 -23.90 -6.40 -2.38
C ASP A 9 -22.61 -5.89 -1.72
N ALA A 10 -21.56 -6.73 -1.67
CA ALA A 10 -20.24 -6.33 -1.17
C ALA A 10 -19.41 -5.51 -2.17
N LEU A 11 -19.60 -5.73 -3.48
CA LEU A 11 -18.81 -5.13 -4.56
C LEU A 11 -18.69 -3.59 -4.49
N PRO A 12 -19.77 -2.83 -4.22
CA PRO A 12 -19.71 -1.36 -4.11
C PRO A 12 -18.83 -0.87 -2.96
N PHE A 13 -18.61 -1.67 -1.92
CA PHE A 13 -17.72 -1.34 -0.79
C PHE A 13 -16.26 -1.73 -1.07
N LEU A 14 -16.05 -2.78 -1.85
CA LEU A 14 -14.71 -3.22 -2.24
C LEU A 14 -14.02 -2.25 -3.21
N ILE A 15 -14.78 -1.60 -4.09
CA ILE A 15 -14.25 -0.61 -5.04
C ILE A 15 -13.54 0.55 -4.32
N PRO A 16 -14.18 1.31 -3.41
CA PRO A 16 -13.52 2.41 -2.71
C PRO A 16 -12.36 1.94 -1.83
N LEU A 17 -12.48 0.76 -1.20
CA LEU A 17 -11.38 0.17 -0.44
C LEU A 17 -10.15 -0.10 -1.33
N ALA A 18 -10.35 -0.71 -2.50
CA ALA A 18 -9.29 -0.97 -3.46
C ALA A 18 -8.69 0.33 -4.01
N VAL A 19 -9.49 1.37 -4.26
CA VAL A 19 -8.98 2.69 -4.69
C VAL A 19 -8.07 3.31 -3.62
N ILE A 20 -8.45 3.24 -2.34
CA ILE A 20 -7.61 3.73 -1.24
C ILE A 20 -6.32 2.92 -1.13
N GLU A 21 -6.41 1.60 -1.20
CA GLU A 21 -5.25 0.71 -1.13
C GLU A 21 -4.27 0.97 -2.29
N LEU A 22 -4.76 0.99 -3.53
CA LEU A 22 -3.94 1.25 -4.71
C LEU A 22 -3.37 2.67 -4.69
N GLY A 23 -4.16 3.67 -4.29
CA GLY A 23 -3.72 5.05 -4.17
C GLY A 23 -2.59 5.20 -3.14
N LEU A 24 -2.74 4.56 -1.98
CA LEU A 24 -1.73 4.56 -0.92
C LEU A 24 -0.47 3.81 -1.35
N MET A 25 -0.61 2.68 -2.02
CA MET A 25 0.51 1.91 -2.56
C MET A 25 1.30 2.72 -3.59
N VAL A 26 0.62 3.34 -4.56
CA VAL A 26 1.26 4.21 -5.56
C VAL A 26 1.95 5.38 -4.88
N PHE A 27 1.28 6.04 -3.92
CA PHE A 27 1.86 7.14 -3.17
C PHE A 27 3.15 6.72 -2.43
N ALA A 28 3.14 5.57 -1.75
CA ALA A 28 4.30 5.03 -1.05
C ALA A 28 5.45 4.67 -2.00
N LEU A 29 5.15 4.05 -3.14
CA LEU A 29 6.18 3.72 -4.15
C LEU A 29 6.79 4.99 -4.77
N VAL A 30 5.98 6.01 -5.03
CA VAL A 30 6.45 7.31 -5.55
C VAL A 30 7.32 8.03 -4.52
N ASP A 31 6.91 8.04 -3.23
CA ASP A 31 7.72 8.59 -2.14
C ASP A 31 9.06 7.84 -2.03
N LEU A 32 9.05 6.51 -2.08
CA LEU A 32 10.25 5.67 -2.06
C LEU A 32 11.20 5.94 -3.23
N ALA A 33 10.65 6.10 -4.44
CA ALA A 33 11.45 6.39 -5.62
C ALA A 33 12.17 7.74 -5.50
N ARG A 34 11.50 8.76 -4.94
CA ARG A 34 12.01 10.13 -4.81
C ARG A 34 13.06 10.31 -3.71
N ARG A 35 13.07 9.46 -2.67
CA ARG A 35 14.02 9.60 -1.56
C ARG A 35 15.45 9.22 -1.96
N GLN A 36 16.44 9.94 -1.45
CA GLN A 36 17.86 9.58 -1.64
C GLN A 36 18.32 8.55 -0.62
N VAL A 37 17.85 8.68 0.62
CA VAL A 37 18.17 7.80 1.74
C VAL A 37 16.86 7.24 2.32
N VAL A 38 16.90 5.96 2.66
CA VAL A 38 15.82 5.23 3.31
C VAL A 38 16.41 4.40 4.42
N LYS A 39 15.61 4.04 5.42
CA LYS A 39 16.08 3.24 6.53
C LYS A 39 16.67 1.92 6.02
N GLY A 40 17.91 1.62 6.41
CA GLY A 40 18.67 0.46 5.94
C GLY A 40 19.44 0.67 4.62
N GLY A 41 19.42 1.86 4.04
CA GLY A 41 20.25 2.27 2.90
C GLY A 41 19.87 1.67 1.54
N GLN A 42 18.93 0.71 1.49
CA GLN A 42 18.51 0.04 0.26
C GLN A 42 17.00 0.19 0.04
N LYS A 43 16.59 0.51 -1.19
CA LYS A 43 15.16 0.73 -1.54
C LYS A 43 14.39 -0.54 -1.86
N TRP A 44 15.04 -1.56 -2.43
CA TRP A 44 14.36 -2.76 -2.92
C TRP A 44 13.57 -3.53 -1.84
N PRO A 45 14.01 -3.63 -0.56
CA PRO A 45 13.23 -4.34 0.45
C PRO A 45 11.90 -3.62 0.72
N TRP A 46 11.92 -2.28 0.67
CA TRP A 46 10.72 -1.46 0.87
C TRP A 46 9.70 -1.63 -0.25
N VAL A 47 10.13 -1.86 -1.50
CA VAL A 47 9.21 -2.20 -2.60
C VAL A 47 8.46 -3.49 -2.29
N LEU A 48 9.16 -4.53 -1.81
CA LEU A 48 8.54 -5.80 -1.44
C LEU A 48 7.55 -5.64 -0.28
N VAL A 49 7.94 -4.88 0.75
CA VAL A 49 7.07 -4.56 1.88
C VAL A 49 5.79 -3.85 1.42
N ILE A 50 5.91 -2.84 0.55
CA ILE A 50 4.79 -2.05 0.06
C ILE A 50 3.81 -2.89 -0.77
N VAL A 51 4.32 -3.79 -1.63
CA VAL A 51 3.48 -4.55 -2.57
C VAL A 51 2.90 -5.82 -1.94
N LEU A 52 3.64 -6.51 -1.06
CA LEU A 52 3.24 -7.84 -0.57
C LEU A 52 2.37 -7.82 0.69
N LEU A 53 2.40 -6.74 1.48
CA LEU A 53 1.69 -6.66 2.76
C LEU A 53 0.32 -5.95 2.67
N GLY A 54 -0.20 -5.74 1.45
CA GLY A 54 -1.45 -4.99 1.22
C GLY A 54 -1.40 -3.60 1.86
N ILE A 55 -2.51 -3.12 2.41
CA ILE A 55 -2.58 -1.78 3.06
C ILE A 55 -1.54 -1.55 4.17
N ILE A 56 -1.08 -2.61 4.86
CA ILE A 56 -0.10 -2.51 5.96
C ILE A 56 1.28 -2.12 5.42
N GLY A 57 1.67 -2.61 4.25
CA GLY A 57 2.97 -2.38 3.63
C GLY A 57 3.29 -0.90 3.39
N PRO A 58 2.45 -0.17 2.63
CA PRO A 58 2.58 1.26 2.41
C PRO A 58 2.63 2.05 3.73
N ILE A 59 1.73 1.76 4.68
CA ILE A 59 1.69 2.45 5.98
C ILE A 59 2.99 2.23 6.74
N PHE A 60 3.46 0.98 6.81
CA PHE A 60 4.68 0.63 7.51
C PHE A 60 5.91 1.32 6.91
N TYR A 61 6.03 1.34 5.57
CA TYR A 61 7.07 2.10 4.89
C TYR A 61 6.99 3.60 5.21
N LEU A 62 5.80 4.20 5.13
CA LEU A 62 5.58 5.63 5.37
C LEU A 62 5.78 6.01 6.84
N LEU A 63 5.79 5.08 7.79
CA LEU A 63 6.08 5.37 9.20
C LEU A 63 7.53 5.05 9.58
N VAL A 64 8.06 3.93 9.10
CA VAL A 64 9.34 3.36 9.57
C VAL A 64 10.43 3.43 8.51
N GLY A 65 10.08 3.24 7.24
CA GLY A 65 11.04 3.20 6.14
C GLY A 65 11.48 4.56 5.67
N ARG A 66 10.63 5.58 5.85
CA ARG A 66 11.03 6.97 5.61
C ARG A 66 12.04 7.44 6.64
N GLU A 67 13.20 7.82 6.15
CA GLU A 67 14.16 8.57 6.94
C GLU A 67 13.61 10.01 7.10
N GLN A 68 13.53 10.51 8.34
CA GLN A 68 13.13 11.89 8.65
C GLN A 68 14.39 12.69 8.99
N TYR A 69 15.22 12.98 7.99
CA TYR A 69 16.37 13.88 8.12
C TYR A 69 16.45 14.80 6.91
#